data_AF-A0A534B375-F1
#
_entry.id   AF-A0A534B375-F1
#
_cell.length_a   1.000
_cell.length_b   1.000
_cell.length_c   1.000
_cell.angle_alpha   90.00
_cell.angle_beta   90.00
_cell.angle_gamma   90.00
#
_symmetry.space_group_name_H-M   'P 1'
#
loop_
_entity.id
_entity.type
_entity.pdbx_description
1 polymer ?
#
loop_
_entity_poly.entity_id
_entity_poly.type
_entity_poly.pdbx_seq_one_letter_code
_entity_poly.pdbx_strand_id
1 'polypeptide(L)'
;MRRQIVGALSPNALRALQPGVTALVDRLLEQLQERQHFDLIEDFAAAIPIEVIGNLLRVPREDRGPLRGWSLAILGALETELTPEQCARGNKAVVEFTAYLRGLISDRRRRPLGESDLLTRLLQEAELTDSELLQNCVFLLNAGHETTTNLIG
;
A
#
# COMPACT_ATOMS: atom_id res chain seq x y z
N MET A 1 15.48 6.18 -8.46
CA MET A 1 14.13 6.10 -7.84
C MET A 1 12.94 6.05 -8.83
N ARG A 2 12.49 7.16 -9.46
CA ARG A 2 11.24 7.20 -10.29
C ARG A 2 11.17 6.11 -11.36
N ARG A 3 12.31 5.83 -12.01
CA ARG A 3 12.44 4.76 -13.01
C ARG A 3 12.08 3.36 -12.46
N GLN A 4 12.44 3.06 -11.22
CA GLN A 4 12.16 1.75 -10.62
C GLN A 4 10.69 1.58 -10.28
N ILE A 5 10.07 2.62 -9.70
CA ILE A 5 8.63 2.63 -9.41
C ILE A 5 7.84 2.53 -10.71
N VAL A 6 8.15 3.34 -11.72
CA VAL A 6 7.47 3.28 -13.03
C VAL A 6 7.64 1.92 -13.70
N GLY A 7 8.81 1.30 -13.60
CA GLY A 7 9.00 -0.03 -14.18
C GLY A 7 8.23 -1.13 -13.43
N ALA A 8 8.09 -1.04 -12.11
CA ALA A 8 7.22 -1.93 -11.34
C ALA A 8 5.74 -1.71 -11.63
N LEU A 9 5.39 -0.53 -12.14
CA LEU A 9 4.06 -0.16 -12.64
C LEU A 9 3.96 -0.28 -14.17
N SER A 10 4.84 -1.06 -14.81
CA SER A 10 4.79 -1.26 -16.27
C SER A 10 3.46 -1.89 -16.71
N PRO A 11 3.04 -1.72 -17.98
CA PRO A 11 1.80 -2.33 -18.48
C PRO A 11 1.71 -3.84 -18.26
N ASN A 12 2.85 -4.55 -18.34
CA ASN A 12 2.91 -5.99 -18.03
C ASN A 12 2.63 -6.27 -16.56
N ALA A 13 3.22 -5.50 -15.64
CA ALA A 13 3.00 -5.65 -14.22
C ALA A 13 1.54 -5.33 -13.84
N LEU A 14 0.97 -4.27 -14.40
CA LEU A 14 -0.44 -3.92 -14.19
C LEU A 14 -1.39 -4.98 -14.73
N ARG A 15 -1.12 -5.55 -15.92
CA ARG A 15 -1.89 -6.69 -16.45
C ARG A 15 -1.86 -7.90 -15.53
N ALA A 16 -0.74 -8.15 -14.86
CA ALA A 16 -0.64 -9.26 -13.90
C ALA A 16 -1.46 -9.01 -12.62
N LEU A 17 -1.73 -7.74 -12.26
CA LEU A 17 -2.57 -7.38 -11.11
C LEU A 17 -4.06 -7.47 -11.43
N GLN A 18 -4.45 -7.21 -12.68
CA GLN A 18 -5.85 -7.08 -13.09
C GLN A 18 -6.74 -8.27 -12.63
N PRO A 19 -6.39 -9.55 -12.83
CA PRO A 19 -7.26 -10.66 -12.41
C PRO A 19 -7.54 -10.66 -10.90
N GLY A 20 -6.53 -10.31 -10.09
CA GLY A 20 -6.67 -10.26 -8.64
C GLY A 20 -7.56 -9.11 -8.17
N VAL A 21 -7.45 -7.95 -8.83
CA VAL A 21 -8.29 -6.77 -8.56
C VAL A 21 -9.74 -7.01 -9.01
N THR A 22 -9.95 -7.57 -10.20
CA THR A 22 -11.30 -7.96 -10.67
C THR A 22 -11.96 -8.90 -9.68
N ALA A 23 -11.28 -9.98 -9.28
CA ALA A 23 -11.82 -10.91 -8.31
C ALA A 23 -12.09 -10.26 -6.93
N LEU A 24 -11.32 -9.26 -6.52
CA LEU A 24 -11.62 -8.49 -5.31
C LEU A 24 -12.92 -7.69 -5.49
N VAL A 25 -13.02 -6.93 -6.58
CA VAL A 25 -14.18 -6.10 -6.86
C VAL A 25 -15.45 -6.95 -6.92
N ASP A 26 -15.41 -8.09 -7.61
CA ASP A 26 -16.55 -9.01 -7.70
C ASP A 26 -16.99 -9.48 -6.30
N ARG A 27 -16.05 -9.92 -5.45
CA ARG A 27 -16.37 -10.31 -4.07
C ARG A 27 -16.94 -9.18 -3.23
N LEU A 28 -16.41 -7.96 -3.38
CA LEU A 28 -16.93 -6.80 -2.65
C LEU A 28 -18.37 -6.51 -3.11
N LEU A 29 -18.65 -6.54 -4.41
CA LEU A 29 -20.00 -6.34 -4.94
C LEU A 29 -20.97 -7.42 -4.46
N GLU A 30 -20.57 -8.69 -4.48
CA GLU A 30 -21.36 -9.81 -3.94
C GLU A 30 -21.72 -9.58 -2.46
N GLN A 31 -20.76 -9.17 -1.63
CA GLN A 31 -20.99 -8.88 -0.20
C GLN A 31 -21.97 -7.71 0.02
N LEU A 32 -21.97 -6.73 -0.89
CA LEU A 32 -22.86 -5.58 -0.78
C LEU A 32 -24.28 -5.89 -1.26
N GLN A 33 -24.47 -6.84 -2.18
CA GLN A 33 -25.79 -7.26 -2.65
C GLN A 33 -26.69 -7.78 -1.54
N GLU A 34 -26.11 -8.36 -0.49
CA GLU A 34 -26.84 -8.89 0.67
C GLU A 34 -27.25 -7.80 1.66
N ARG A 35 -26.79 -6.56 1.50
CA ARG A 35 -26.98 -5.45 2.44
C ARG A 35 -27.99 -4.44 1.91
N GLN A 36 -28.91 -4.01 2.78
CA GLN A 36 -29.83 -2.90 2.46
C GLN A 36 -29.14 -1.52 2.49
N HIS A 37 -28.10 -1.38 3.32
CA HIS A 37 -27.34 -0.15 3.47
C HIS A 37 -25.85 -0.47 3.61
N PHE A 38 -25.02 0.35 2.98
CA PHE A 38 -23.57 0.26 3.03
C PHE A 38 -22.94 1.64 2.87
N ASP A 39 -21.71 1.76 3.34
CA ASP A 39 -20.85 2.92 3.13
C ASP A 39 -19.94 2.63 1.94
N LEU A 40 -20.05 3.42 0.86
CA LEU A 40 -19.26 3.20 -0.35
C LEU A 40 -17.75 3.29 -0.10
N ILE A 41 -17.31 4.12 0.85
CA ILE A 41 -15.89 4.29 1.16
C ILE A 41 -15.39 3.12 1.99
N GLU A 42 -16.03 2.87 3.13
CA GLU A 42 -15.59 1.85 4.09
C GLU A 42 -15.79 0.43 3.56
N ASP A 43 -16.93 0.17 2.91
CA ASP A 43 -17.31 -1.17 2.50
C ASP A 43 -16.86 -1.53 1.07
N PHE A 44 -16.33 -0.58 0.28
CA PHE A 44 -15.92 -0.84 -1.12
C PHE A 44 -14.63 -0.12 -1.53
N ALA A 45 -14.64 1.21 -1.61
CA ALA A 45 -13.59 1.98 -2.27
C ALA A 45 -12.22 1.84 -1.59
N ALA A 46 -12.19 1.86 -0.25
CA ALA A 46 -10.93 1.82 0.51
C ALA A 46 -10.22 0.46 0.43
N ALA A 47 -10.94 -0.64 0.16
CA ALA A 47 -10.34 -1.97 0.10
C ALA A 47 -9.49 -2.17 -1.15
N ILE A 48 -9.89 -1.58 -2.28
CA ILE A 48 -9.27 -1.76 -3.60
C ILE A 48 -7.80 -1.31 -3.63
N PRO A 49 -7.45 -0.06 -3.27
CA PRO A 49 -6.06 0.37 -3.33
C PRO A 49 -5.17 -0.32 -2.29
N ILE A 50 -5.71 -0.72 -1.14
CA ILE A 50 -4.96 -1.51 -0.15
C ILE A 50 -4.54 -2.86 -0.73
N GLU A 51 -5.44 -3.54 -1.45
CA GLU A 51 -5.11 -4.79 -2.15
C GLU A 51 -4.07 -4.55 -3.25
N VAL A 52 -4.21 -3.49 -4.03
CA VAL A 52 -3.27 -3.14 -5.12
C VAL A 52 -1.86 -2.88 -4.56
N ILE A 53 -1.75 -2.06 -3.51
CA ILE A 53 -0.46 -1.71 -2.91
C ILE A 53 0.13 -2.91 -2.17
N GLY A 54 -0.71 -3.70 -1.47
CA GLY A 54 -0.29 -4.96 -0.86
C GLY A 54 0.30 -5.92 -1.90
N ASN A 55 -0.29 -6.00 -3.10
CA ASN A 55 0.27 -6.78 -4.21
C ASN A 55 1.59 -6.20 -4.73
N LEU A 56 1.66 -4.87 -4.92
CA LEU A 56 2.85 -4.18 -5.42
C LEU A 56 4.07 -4.36 -4.50
N LEU A 57 3.87 -4.24 -3.19
CA LEU A 57 4.90 -4.44 -2.17
C LEU A 57 5.10 -5.92 -1.80
N ARG A 58 4.26 -6.82 -2.35
CA ARG A 58 4.19 -8.24 -2.01
C ARG A 58 4.04 -8.52 -0.51
N VAL A 59 3.16 -7.76 0.12
CA VAL A 59 2.65 -8.01 1.48
C VAL A 59 1.78 -9.28 1.42
N PRO A 60 2.06 -10.33 2.22
CA PRO A 60 1.18 -11.48 2.40
C PRO A 60 -0.25 -11.04 2.72
N ARG A 61 -1.26 -11.75 2.22
CA ARG A 61 -2.66 -11.28 2.34
C ARG A 61 -3.12 -11.20 3.80
N GLU A 62 -2.70 -12.16 4.60
CA GLU A 62 -2.91 -12.24 6.04
C GLU A 62 -2.37 -11.02 6.81
N ASP A 63 -1.35 -10.34 6.26
CA ASP A 63 -0.69 -9.21 6.90
C ASP A 63 -1.24 -7.85 6.43
N ARG A 64 -2.24 -7.82 5.53
CA ARG A 64 -2.72 -6.55 4.94
C ARG A 64 -3.65 -5.75 5.83
N GLY A 65 -4.23 -6.36 6.86
CA GLY A 65 -5.20 -5.72 7.75
C GLY A 65 -4.76 -4.35 8.29
N PRO A 66 -3.53 -4.20 8.81
CA PRO A 66 -3.05 -2.92 9.34
C PRO A 66 -2.80 -1.82 8.30
N LEU A 67 -2.64 -2.16 7.01
CA LEU A 67 -2.19 -1.20 5.97
C LEU A 67 -3.09 0.02 5.87
N ARG A 68 -4.41 -0.18 5.91
CA ARG A 68 -5.38 0.92 5.88
C ARG A 68 -5.22 1.84 7.08
N GLY A 69 -5.17 1.26 8.27
CA GLY A 69 -5.03 2.00 9.53
C GLY A 69 -3.74 2.81 9.59
N TRP A 70 -2.62 2.21 9.14
CA TRP A 70 -1.35 2.94 9.03
C TRP A 70 -1.45 4.09 8.04
N SER A 71 -2.04 3.87 6.85
CA SER A 71 -2.16 4.92 5.86
C SER A 71 -3.00 6.11 6.36
N LEU A 72 -4.17 5.85 6.92
CA LEU A 72 -5.04 6.91 7.46
C LEU A 72 -4.37 7.69 8.60
N ALA A 73 -3.67 6.99 9.51
CA ALA A 73 -2.96 7.65 10.60
C ALA A 73 -1.81 8.52 10.11
N ILE A 74 -1.07 8.06 9.09
CA ILE A 74 0.04 8.83 8.50
C ILE A 74 -0.49 10.07 7.77
N LEU A 75 -1.52 9.91 6.93
CA LEU A 75 -2.15 11.03 6.22
C LEU A 75 -2.77 12.03 7.18
N GLY A 76 -3.45 11.56 8.23
CA GLY A 76 -4.02 12.41 9.27
C GLY A 76 -2.99 13.23 10.05
N ALA A 77 -1.70 12.89 10.00
CA ALA A 77 -0.62 13.68 10.56
C ALA A 77 -0.08 14.77 9.61
N LEU A 78 -0.62 14.85 8.39
CA LEU A 78 -0.31 15.88 7.38
C LEU A 78 -1.40 16.95 7.25
N GLU A 79 -2.46 16.85 8.07
CA GLU A 79 -3.56 17.80 8.11
C GLU A 79 -3.10 19.20 8.51
N THR A 80 -3.81 20.22 7.99
CA THR A 80 -3.48 21.63 8.25
C THR A 80 -3.65 21.99 9.73
N GLU A 81 -4.70 21.47 10.36
CA GLU A 81 -4.95 21.60 11.80
C GLU A 81 -4.58 20.30 12.51
N LEU A 82 -3.28 20.17 12.83
CA LEU A 82 -2.73 18.97 13.45
C LEU A 82 -2.91 18.98 14.97
N THR A 83 -3.71 18.06 15.50
CA THR A 83 -3.79 17.83 16.96
C THR A 83 -2.60 17.01 17.48
N PRO A 84 -2.22 17.14 18.77
CA PRO A 84 -1.19 16.30 19.38
C PRO A 84 -1.50 14.79 19.27
N GLU A 85 -2.78 14.42 19.33
CA GLU A 85 -3.21 13.02 19.20
C GLU A 85 -3.04 12.50 17.76
N GLN A 86 -3.41 13.27 16.74
CA GLN A 86 -3.13 12.92 15.34
C GLN A 86 -1.64 12.77 15.08
N CYS A 87 -0.82 13.70 15.58
CA CYS A 87 0.64 13.62 15.47
C CYS A 87 1.19 12.33 16.11
N ALA A 88 0.74 12.00 17.34
CA ALA A 88 1.16 10.78 18.02
C ALA A 88 0.73 9.51 17.28
N ARG A 89 -0.51 9.46 16.76
CA ARG A 89 -1.02 8.32 15.97
C ARG A 89 -0.26 8.15 14.66
N GLY A 90 0.00 9.23 13.92
CA GLY A 90 0.79 9.17 12.69
C GLY A 90 2.21 8.71 12.92
N ASN A 91 2.89 9.25 13.93
CA ASN A 91 4.24 8.81 14.30
C ASN A 91 4.28 7.32 14.67
N LYS A 92 3.31 6.85 15.45
CA LYS A 92 3.18 5.43 15.79
C LYS A 92 2.99 4.57 14.54
N ALA A 93 2.11 4.98 13.62
CA ALA A 93 1.88 4.26 12.37
C ALA A 93 3.12 4.20 11.47
N VAL A 94 3.89 5.29 11.38
CA VAL A 94 5.18 5.29 10.66
C VAL A 94 6.13 4.27 11.28
N VAL A 95 6.27 4.26 12.61
CA VAL A 95 7.17 3.32 13.31
C VAL A 95 6.76 1.87 13.06
N GLU A 96 5.48 1.55 13.22
CA GLU A 96 4.96 0.19 13.04
C GLU A 96 5.08 -0.28 11.59
N PHE A 97 4.66 0.55 10.63
CA PHE A 97 4.73 0.17 9.23
C PHE A 97 6.19 0.03 8.76
N THR A 98 7.08 0.93 9.20
CA THR A 98 8.51 0.83 8.90
C THR A 98 9.12 -0.43 9.51
N ALA A 99 8.72 -0.81 10.73
CA ALA A 99 9.18 -2.06 11.35
C ALA A 99 8.73 -3.29 10.55
N TYR A 100 7.48 -3.30 10.07
CA TYR A 100 6.98 -4.36 9.20
C TYR A 100 7.76 -4.43 7.87
N LEU A 101 7.96 -3.28 7.21
CA LEU A 101 8.71 -3.19 5.95
C LEU A 101 10.16 -3.66 6.10
N ARG A 102 10.82 -3.41 7.24
CA ARG A 102 12.17 -3.95 7.50
C ARG A 102 12.20 -5.47 7.46
N GLY A 103 11.15 -6.13 7.94
CA GLY A 103 10.99 -7.59 7.83
C GLY A 103 10.95 -8.02 6.37
N LEU A 104 10.03 -7.44 5.59
CA LEU A 104 9.89 -7.74 4.16
C LEU A 104 11.19 -7.50 3.37
N ILE A 105 11.88 -6.40 3.66
CA ILE A 105 13.15 -6.05 3.01
C ILE A 105 14.25 -7.05 3.38
N SER A 106 14.35 -7.43 4.65
CA SER A 106 15.31 -8.43 5.12
C SER A 106 15.09 -9.78 4.42
N ASP A 107 13.83 -10.19 4.30
CA ASP A 107 13.46 -11.39 3.54
C ASP A 107 13.83 -11.27 2.06
N ARG A 108 13.55 -10.11 1.45
CA ARG A 108 13.88 -9.86 0.04
C ARG A 108 15.38 -9.81 -0.22
N ARG A 109 16.19 -9.32 0.72
CA ARG A 109 17.66 -9.37 0.64
C ARG A 109 18.19 -10.80 0.65
N ARG A 110 17.61 -11.66 1.49
CA ARG A 110 17.98 -13.08 1.59
C ARG A 110 17.49 -13.90 0.40
N ARG A 111 16.33 -13.53 -0.14
CA ARG A 111 15.66 -14.22 -1.25
C ARG A 111 15.13 -13.19 -2.25
N PRO A 112 16.00 -12.64 -3.11
CA PRO A 112 15.56 -11.73 -4.16
C PRO A 112 14.55 -12.40 -5.07
N LEU A 113 13.58 -11.64 -5.54
CA LEU A 113 12.63 -12.08 -6.55
C LEU A 113 13.08 -11.61 -7.94
N GLY A 114 12.28 -11.86 -8.97
CA GLY A 114 12.59 -11.42 -10.34
C GLY A 114 12.44 -9.91 -10.53
N GLU A 115 12.81 -9.41 -11.71
CA GLU A 115 12.83 -7.97 -12.06
C GLU A 115 11.45 -7.28 -12.07
N SER A 116 10.36 -8.05 -12.01
CA SER A 116 9.00 -7.52 -11.86
C SER A 116 8.67 -7.11 -10.41
N ASP A 117 9.49 -7.50 -9.45
CA ASP A 117 9.28 -7.22 -8.04
C ASP A 117 9.86 -5.85 -7.63
N LEU A 118 9.01 -4.99 -7.06
CA LEU A 118 9.40 -3.62 -6.72
C LEU A 118 10.52 -3.57 -5.66
N LEU A 119 10.43 -4.36 -4.58
CA LEU A 119 11.43 -4.28 -3.51
C LEU A 119 12.80 -4.78 -3.98
N THR A 120 12.86 -5.82 -4.82
CA THR A 120 14.12 -6.26 -5.45
C THR A 120 14.71 -5.15 -6.30
N ARG A 121 13.91 -4.47 -7.12
CA ARG A 121 14.38 -3.35 -7.93
C ARG A 121 14.90 -2.18 -7.11
N LEU A 122 14.19 -1.83 -6.04
CA LEU A 122 14.62 -0.75 -5.13
C LEU A 122 15.91 -1.13 -4.39
N LEU A 123 16.08 -2.39 -4.00
CA LEU A 123 17.30 -2.90 -3.36
C LEU A 123 18.53 -2.92 -4.28
N GLN A 124 18.33 -3.01 -5.59
CA GLN A 124 19.42 -2.98 -6.58
C GLN A 124 19.85 -1.56 -6.95
N GLU A 125 19.12 -0.53 -6.53
CA GLU A 125 19.50 0.86 -6.78
C GLU A 125 20.60 1.28 -5.80
N ALA A 126 21.82 1.43 -6.31
CA ALA A 126 23.01 1.70 -5.50
C ALA A 126 22.97 3.02 -4.70
N GLU A 127 22.08 3.95 -5.06
CA GLU A 127 21.97 5.27 -4.42
C GLU A 127 20.92 5.34 -3.29
N LEU A 128 20.12 4.28 -3.06
CA LEU A 128 19.10 4.30 -2.01
C LEU A 128 19.65 3.80 -0.68
N THR A 129 19.57 4.64 0.34
CA THR A 129 19.72 4.21 1.74
C THR A 129 18.52 3.37 2.21
N ASP A 130 18.71 2.58 3.26
CA ASP A 130 17.61 1.81 3.88
C ASP A 130 16.44 2.70 4.29
N SER A 131 16.74 3.91 4.80
CA SER A 131 15.72 4.89 5.19
C SER A 131 14.92 5.39 3.99
N GLU A 132 15.58 5.73 2.89
CA GLU A 132 14.89 6.20 1.67
C GLU A 132 14.06 5.08 1.03
N LEU A 133 14.55 3.85 1.03
CA LEU A 133 13.78 2.69 0.56
C LEU A 133 12.49 2.53 1.38
N LEU A 134 12.59 2.59 2.70
CA LEU A 134 11.43 2.51 3.60
C LEU A 134 10.46 3.66 3.37
N GLN A 135 10.95 4.90 3.28
CA GLN A 135 10.15 6.09 2.99
C GLN A 135 9.42 5.97 1.65
N ASN A 136 10.05 5.38 0.63
CA ASN A 136 9.41 5.14 -0.66
C ASN A 136 8.25 4.16 -0.56
N CYS A 137 8.38 3.11 0.26
CA CYS A 137 7.27 2.17 0.50
C CYS A 137 6.12 2.84 1.27
N VAL A 138 6.44 3.68 2.25
CA VAL A 138 5.46 4.50 2.98
C VAL A 138 4.74 5.46 2.04
N PHE A 139 5.48 6.14 1.17
CA PHE A 139 4.92 7.03 0.17
C PHE A 139 3.96 6.29 -0.78
N LEU A 140 4.35 5.11 -1.27
CA LEU A 140 3.50 4.32 -2.19
C LEU A 140 2.17 3.91 -1.54
N LEU A 141 2.18 3.54 -0.26
CA LEU A 141 0.96 3.25 0.49
C LEU A 141 0.04 4.47 0.51
N ASN A 142 0.54 5.62 0.95
CA ASN A 142 -0.29 6.80 1.14
C ASN A 142 -0.75 7.41 -0.18
N ALA A 143 0.17 7.55 -1.15
CA ALA A 143 -0.13 8.14 -2.45
C ALA A 143 -1.16 7.32 -3.24
N GLY A 144 -1.11 5.99 -3.14
CA GLY A 144 -2.04 5.11 -3.82
C GLY A 144 -3.38 4.94 -3.10
N HIS A 145 -3.38 4.96 -1.76
CA HIS A 145 -4.58 4.69 -0.95
C HIS A 145 -5.62 5.81 -1.07
N GLU A 146 -5.26 7.04 -0.72
CA GLU A 146 -6.23 8.14 -0.64
C GLU A 146 -6.76 8.55 -2.01
N THR A 147 -5.87 8.76 -2.99
CA THR A 147 -6.25 9.22 -4.32
C THR A 147 -7.18 8.25 -5.05
N THR A 148 -6.93 6.95 -4.94
CA THR A 148 -7.75 5.93 -5.59
C THR A 148 -9.07 5.71 -4.85
N THR A 149 -9.08 5.81 -3.52
CA THR A 149 -10.31 5.76 -2.73
C THR A 149 -11.24 6.90 -3.17
N ASN A 150 -10.73 8.13 -3.18
CA ASN A 150 -11.47 9.34 -3.54
C ASN A 150 -11.89 9.38 -5.03
N LEU A 151 -11.15 8.68 -5.91
CA LEU A 151 -11.52 8.55 -7.32
C LEU A 151 -12.75 7.65 -7.50
N ILE A 152 -12.91 6.65 -6.64
CA ILE A 152 -14.00 5.67 -6.71
C ILE A 152 -15.25 6.21 -6.02
N GLY A 153 -15.11 6.92 -4.90
CA GLY A 153 -16.21 7.46 -4.10
C GLY A 153 -15.83 8.71 -3.33
#